data_AF-G3TMK0-F1
#
_entry.id   AF-G3TMK0-F1
#
_cell.length_a   1.000
_cell.length_b   1.000
_cell.length_c   1.000
_cell.angle_alpha   90.00
_cell.angle_beta   90.00
_cell.angle_gamma   90.00
#
_symmetry.space_group_name_H-M   'P 1'
#
loop_
_entity.id
_entity.type
_entity.pdbx_description
1 polymer ?
#
loop_
_entity_poly.entity_id
_entity_poly.type
_entity_poly.pdbx_seq_one_letter_code
_entity_poly.pdbx_strand_id
1 'polypeptide(L)'
;QVFFNGAHVRQVDVPTQTGAFGILASHVPTLQVLRPGLVVVHAEDGTTTKYFVSSGSVTVNADSSVQLLAEEAVTLDMLDLGAAKANLEKAQAELSGAADGAQRAEIQIRIEAGEALVKALE
;
A
#
# COMPACT_ATOMS: atom_id res chain seq x y z
N GLN A 1 9.71 -6.80 9.72
CA GLN A 1 9.24 -8.22 9.76
C GLN A 1 9.23 -8.78 8.34
N VAL A 2 9.22 -10.11 8.17
CA VAL A 2 9.16 -10.76 6.85
C VAL A 2 7.90 -11.60 6.77
N PHE A 3 7.06 -11.39 5.75
CA PHE A 3 5.80 -12.13 5.57
C PHE A 3 5.97 -13.36 4.68
N PHE A 4 6.70 -13.20 3.57
CA PHE A 4 7.00 -14.26 2.62
C PHE A 4 8.48 -14.19 2.26
N ASN A 5 9.15 -15.34 2.15
CA ASN A 5 10.54 -15.43 1.71
C ASN A 5 10.74 -16.70 0.90
N GLY A 6 11.08 -16.57 -0.39
CA GLY A 6 11.24 -17.69 -1.31
C GLY A 6 10.01 -18.60 -1.45
N ALA A 7 8.82 -18.08 -1.12
CA ALA A 7 7.57 -18.83 -1.17
C ALA A 7 6.89 -18.67 -2.54
N HIS A 8 6.26 -19.74 -3.01
CA HIS A 8 5.44 -19.70 -4.22
C HIS A 8 4.06 -19.13 -3.89
N VAL A 9 3.63 -18.14 -4.68
CA VAL A 9 2.32 -17.51 -4.60
C VAL A 9 1.74 -17.40 -6.01
N ARG A 10 0.42 -17.47 -6.11
CA ARG A 10 -0.28 -17.49 -7.40
C ARG A 10 -0.38 -16.09 -8.01
N GLN A 11 -0.67 -15.09 -7.17
CA GLN A 11 -0.87 -13.71 -7.59
C GLN A 11 -0.58 -12.74 -6.45
N VAL A 12 -0.03 -11.58 -6.79
CA VAL A 12 0.14 -10.46 -5.86
C VAL A 12 -0.43 -9.18 -6.49
N ASP A 13 -1.44 -8.60 -5.87
CA ASP A 13 -1.99 -7.31 -6.27
C ASP A 13 -1.30 -6.18 -5.50
N VAL A 14 -0.79 -5.18 -6.22
CA VAL A 14 0.03 -4.11 -5.64
C VAL A 14 -0.52 -2.72 -5.97
N PRO A 15 -0.57 -1.79 -4.99
CA PRO A 15 -0.88 -0.38 -5.24
C PRO A 15 0.41 0.39 -5.51
N THR A 16 0.52 1.02 -6.68
CA THR A 16 1.67 1.84 -7.07
C THR A 16 1.28 3.28 -7.37
N GLN A 17 2.26 4.18 -7.46
CA GLN A 17 2.00 5.58 -7.80
C GLN A 17 1.32 5.78 -9.16
N THR A 18 1.52 4.86 -10.11
CA THR A 18 0.99 4.96 -11.47
C THR A 18 -0.28 4.16 -11.71
N GLY A 19 -0.77 3.45 -10.69
CA GLY A 19 -1.98 2.63 -10.78
C GLY A 19 -1.97 1.46 -9.80
N ALA A 20 -2.88 0.52 -9.97
CA ALA A 20 -2.80 -0.77 -9.28
C ALA A 20 -2.80 -1.87 -10.33
N PHE A 21 -2.01 -2.92 -10.10
CA PHE A 21 -1.94 -4.06 -11.01
C PHE A 21 -1.69 -5.37 -10.26
N GLY A 22 -2.11 -6.47 -10.89
CA GLY A 22 -1.88 -7.82 -10.41
C GLY A 22 -0.65 -8.43 -11.08
N ILE A 23 0.19 -9.07 -10.29
CA ILE A 23 1.40 -9.77 -10.73
C ILE A 23 1.10 -11.27 -10.66
N LEU A 24 1.05 -11.93 -11.82
CA LEU A 24 0.95 -13.38 -11.94
C LEU A 24 2.30 -13.95 -12.43
N ALA A 25 2.40 -15.27 -12.54
CA ALA A 25 3.56 -15.93 -13.15
C ALA A 25 3.87 -15.35 -14.54
N SER A 26 5.16 -15.18 -14.84
CA SER A 26 5.66 -14.64 -16.12
C SER A 26 5.19 -13.21 -16.45
N HIS A 27 4.86 -12.39 -15.43
CA HIS A 27 4.62 -10.96 -15.64
C HIS A 27 5.87 -10.25 -16.20
N VAL A 28 5.67 -9.21 -17.00
CA VAL A 28 6.77 -8.43 -17.58
C VAL A 28 7.61 -7.78 -16.48
N PRO A 29 8.96 -7.85 -16.54
CA PRO A 29 9.82 -7.23 -15.54
C PRO A 29 9.52 -5.74 -15.36
N THR A 30 9.39 -5.32 -14.10
CA THR A 30 8.87 -4.00 -13.75
C THR A 30 9.50 -3.49 -12.46
N LEU A 31 9.78 -2.20 -12.39
CA LEU A 31 10.24 -1.49 -11.20
C LEU A 31 9.28 -0.34 -10.91
N GLN A 32 8.67 -0.32 -9.73
CA GLN A 32 7.75 0.75 -9.33
C GLN A 32 7.83 1.08 -7.84
N VAL A 33 7.34 2.26 -7.50
CA VAL A 33 7.19 2.75 -6.12
C VAL A 33 5.76 2.51 -5.66
N LEU A 34 5.61 2.01 -4.44
CA LEU A 34 4.31 1.76 -3.81
C LEU A 34 3.68 3.08 -3.35
N ARG A 35 2.36 3.10 -3.31
CA ARG A 35 1.57 4.16 -2.66
C ARG A 35 0.77 3.59 -1.48
N PRO A 36 0.24 4.42 -0.57
CA PRO A 36 -0.62 3.93 0.50
C PRO A 36 -1.79 3.12 -0.05
N GLY A 37 -1.99 1.91 0.46
CA GLY A 37 -3.07 1.06 -0.02
C GLY A 37 -2.95 -0.42 0.34
N LEU A 38 -3.83 -1.22 -0.25
CA LEU A 38 -3.90 -2.66 -0.02
C LEU A 38 -2.97 -3.43 -0.95
N VAL A 39 -2.09 -4.23 -0.37
CA VAL A 39 -1.43 -5.36 -1.04
C VAL A 39 -2.24 -6.62 -0.74
N VAL A 40 -2.58 -7.36 -1.79
CA VAL A 40 -3.34 -8.60 -1.67
C VAL A 40 -2.50 -9.75 -2.22
N VAL A 41 -2.19 -10.71 -1.36
CA VAL A 41 -1.44 -11.91 -1.73
C VAL A 41 -2.42 -13.07 -1.84
N HIS A 42 -2.46 -13.70 -3.01
CA HIS A 42 -3.23 -14.92 -3.26
C HIS A 42 -2.28 -16.11 -3.28
N ALA A 43 -2.36 -16.94 -2.25
CA ALA A 43 -1.56 -18.15 -2.13
C ALA A 43 -2.06 -19.26 -3.09
N GLU A 44 -1.22 -20.27 -3.31
CA GLU A 44 -1.52 -21.42 -4.18
C GLU A 44 -2.73 -22.25 -3.71
N ASP A 45 -2.98 -22.29 -2.40
CA ASP A 45 -4.10 -22.99 -1.78
C ASP A 45 -5.43 -22.23 -1.87
N GLY A 46 -5.43 -21.05 -2.50
CA GLY A 46 -6.59 -20.16 -2.61
C GLY A 46 -6.78 -19.22 -1.41
N THR A 47 -5.90 -19.26 -0.42
CA THR A 47 -5.92 -18.32 0.71
C THR A 47 -5.56 -16.92 0.22
N THR A 48 -6.38 -15.93 0.58
CA THR A 48 -6.11 -14.51 0.29
C THR A 48 -5.73 -13.79 1.57
N THR A 49 -4.56 -13.17 1.59
CA THR A 49 -4.10 -12.34 2.71
C THR A 49 -3.99 -10.88 2.28
N LYS A 50 -4.50 -9.97 3.11
CA LYS A 50 -4.50 -8.52 2.84
C LYS A 50 -3.60 -7.79 3.82
N TYR A 51 -2.77 -6.91 3.30
CA TYR A 51 -1.92 -6.01 4.07
C TYR A 51 -2.19 -4.58 3.65
N PHE A 52 -2.24 -3.66 4.60
CA PHE A 52 -2.12 -2.24 4.31
C PHE A 52 -0.65 -1.86 4.32
N VAL A 53 -0.18 -1.21 3.24
CA VAL A 53 1.19 -0.71 3.12
C VAL A 53 1.19 0.80 3.03
N SER A 54 2.21 1.45 3.60
CA SER A 54 2.38 2.91 3.54
C SER A 54 3.06 3.37 2.25
N SER A 55 4.26 2.86 2.00
CA SER A 55 5.18 3.24 0.93
C SER A 55 6.13 2.06 0.68
N GLY A 56 6.98 2.17 -0.34
CA GLY A 56 8.00 1.17 -0.61
C GLY A 56 8.28 0.98 -2.09
N SER A 57 8.81 -0.19 -2.45
CA SER A 57 9.12 -0.55 -3.83
C SER A 57 8.65 -1.95 -4.18
N VAL A 58 8.38 -2.15 -5.47
CA VAL A 58 8.12 -3.46 -6.05
C VAL A 58 9.02 -3.67 -7.26
N THR A 59 9.71 -4.80 -7.27
CA THR A 59 10.57 -5.26 -8.37
C THR A 59 10.09 -6.62 -8.82
N VAL A 60 9.71 -6.72 -10.09
CA VAL A 60 9.38 -7.98 -10.78
C VAL A 60 10.53 -8.31 -11.71
N ASN A 61 11.12 -9.49 -11.54
CA ASN A 61 12.27 -9.95 -12.31
C ASN A 61 11.86 -10.91 -13.43
N ALA A 62 12.75 -11.14 -14.39
CA ALA A 62 12.51 -12.02 -15.54
C ALA A 62 12.34 -13.50 -15.18
N ASP A 63 12.84 -13.93 -14.02
CA ASP A 63 12.74 -15.29 -13.49
C ASP A 63 11.43 -15.54 -12.70
N SER A 64 10.46 -14.61 -12.81
CA SER A 64 9.22 -14.60 -12.02
C SER A 64 9.41 -14.42 -10.51
N SER A 65 10.59 -14.00 -10.04
CA SER A 65 10.76 -13.55 -8.66
C SER A 65 10.23 -12.12 -8.48
N VAL A 66 9.59 -11.88 -7.33
CA VAL A 66 9.08 -10.56 -6.94
C VAL A 66 9.71 -10.16 -5.61
N GLN A 67 10.18 -8.93 -5.53
CA GLN A 67 10.64 -8.30 -4.30
C GLN A 67 9.71 -7.13 -4.01
N LEU A 68 8.91 -7.25 -2.95
CA LEU A 68 8.05 -6.18 -2.46
C LEU A 68 8.55 -5.75 -1.10
N LEU A 69 9.11 -4.56 -1.04
CA LEU A 69 9.72 -3.99 0.16
C LEU A 69 8.87 -2.80 0.58
N ALA A 70 8.09 -2.96 1.64
CA ALA A 70 7.28 -1.89 2.22
C ALA A 70 7.99 -1.30 3.45
N GLU A 71 7.84 0.01 3.64
CA GLU A 71 8.36 0.70 4.83
C GLU A 71 7.56 0.31 6.08
N GLU A 72 6.24 0.46 6.00
CA GLU A 72 5.30 -0.08 6.98
C GLU A 72 4.32 -1.02 6.27
N ALA A 73 4.05 -2.15 6.91
CA ALA A 73 3.10 -3.15 6.42
C ALA A 73 2.42 -3.83 7.61
N VAL A 74 1.10 -3.66 7.69
CA VAL A 74 0.26 -4.15 8.79
C VAL A 74 -0.92 -4.93 8.24
N THR A 75 -1.43 -5.85 9.04
CA THR A 75 -2.69 -6.55 8.75
C THR A 75 -3.87 -5.67 9.16
N LEU A 76 -5.04 -5.91 8.55
CA LEU A 76 -6.22 -5.05 8.75
C LEU A 76 -6.76 -5.08 10.19
N ASP A 77 -6.54 -6.16 10.92
CA ASP A 77 -6.93 -6.31 12.33
C ASP A 77 -6.10 -5.46 13.30
N MET A 78 -4.95 -4.93 12.85
CA MET A 78 -4.11 -4.03 13.65
C MET A 78 -4.57 -2.56 13.53
N LEU A 79 -5.56 -2.28 12.68
CA LEU A 79 -5.99 -0.93 12.34
C LEU A 79 -7.36 -0.62 12.93
N ASP A 80 -7.54 0.61 13.40
CA ASP A 80 -8.81 1.12 13.94
C ASP A 80 -9.43 2.15 13.00
N LEU A 81 -10.66 1.87 12.54
CA LEU A 81 -11.39 2.73 11.61
C LEU A 81 -11.71 4.10 12.23
N GLY A 82 -12.03 4.16 13.52
CA GLY A 82 -12.37 5.40 14.22
C GLY A 82 -11.18 6.35 14.27
N ALA A 83 -10.01 5.84 14.66
CA ALA A 83 -8.75 6.58 14.66
C ALA A 83 -8.35 7.03 13.26
N ALA A 84 -8.51 6.16 12.24
CA ALA A 84 -8.22 6.51 10.85
C ALA A 84 -9.10 7.69 10.37
N LYS A 85 -10.41 7.66 10.63
CA LYS A 85 -11.34 8.74 10.28
C LYS A 85 -11.01 10.04 11.01
N ALA A 86 -10.77 9.98 12.31
CA ALA A 86 -10.41 11.15 13.11
C ALA A 86 -9.09 11.80 12.61
N ASN A 87 -8.10 10.99 12.26
CA ASN A 87 -6.83 11.47 11.70
C ASN A 87 -7.01 12.11 10.32
N LEU A 88 -7.87 11.54 9.46
CA LEU A 88 -8.20 12.09 8.15
C LEU A 88 -8.89 13.45 8.27
N GLU A 89 -9.92 13.57 9.12
CA GLU A 89 -10.64 14.83 9.37
C GLU A 89 -9.68 15.91 9.89
N LYS A 90 -8.78 15.55 10.81
CA LYS A 90 -7.74 16.47 11.30
C LYS A 90 -6.83 16.96 10.19
N ALA A 91 -6.34 16.06 9.33
CA ALA A 91 -5.48 16.43 8.21
C ALA A 91 -6.19 17.36 7.21
N GLN A 92 -7.48 17.10 6.93
CA GLN A 92 -8.31 17.96 6.08
C GLN A 92 -8.51 19.36 6.67
N ALA A 93 -8.72 19.47 7.99
CA ALA A 93 -8.83 20.76 8.66
C ALA A 93 -7.52 21.58 8.58
N GLU A 94 -6.37 20.92 8.72
CA GLU A 94 -5.04 21.55 8.64
C GLU A 94 -4.72 22.12 7.24
N LEU A 95 -5.33 21.58 6.16
CA LEU A 95 -5.04 21.97 4.79
C LEU A 95 -5.29 23.46 4.49
N SER A 96 -6.32 24.04 5.13
CA SER A 96 -6.64 25.47 5.01
C SER A 96 -5.63 26.39 5.69
N GLY A 97 -4.88 25.89 6.67
CA GLY A 97 -3.89 26.63 7.47
C GLY A 97 -2.45 26.50 6.96
N ALA A 98 -2.23 25.85 5.80
CA ALA A 98 -0.89 25.66 5.25
C ALA A 98 -0.23 27.02 4.90
N ALA A 99 0.98 27.25 5.44
CA ALA A 99 1.72 28.49 5.28
C ALA A 99 2.40 28.62 3.92
N ASP A 100 2.85 27.50 3.34
CA ASP A 100 3.53 27.46 2.05
C ASP A 100 3.17 26.22 1.22
N GLY A 101 3.76 26.12 0.03
CA GLY A 101 3.52 25.01 -0.90
C GLY A 101 4.05 23.66 -0.41
N ALA A 102 5.15 23.65 0.34
CA ALA A 102 5.73 22.41 0.86
C ALA A 102 4.85 21.82 1.97
N GLN A 103 4.42 22.67 2.92
CA GLN A 103 3.49 22.26 3.97
C GLN A 103 2.15 21.79 3.38
N ARG A 104 1.64 22.47 2.34
CA ARG A 104 0.43 22.03 1.64
C ARG A 104 0.61 20.64 1.01
N ALA A 105 1.76 20.37 0.38
CA ALA A 105 2.05 19.07 -0.23
C ALA A 105 2.15 17.95 0.83
N GLU A 106 2.81 18.20 1.97
CA GLU A 106 2.86 17.24 3.08
C GLU A 106 1.48 16.89 3.64
N ILE A 107 0.62 17.91 3.81
CA ILE A 107 -0.75 17.69 4.27
C ILE A 107 -1.55 16.91 3.24
N GLN A 108 -1.39 17.19 1.94
CA GLN A 108 -2.04 16.43 0.87
C GLN A 108 -1.63 14.96 0.86
N ILE A 109 -0.34 14.65 1.04
CA ILE A 109 0.14 13.26 1.16
C ILE A 109 -0.52 12.57 2.37
N ARG A 110 -0.66 13.28 3.49
CA ARG A 110 -1.31 12.75 4.70
C ARG A 110 -2.79 12.48 4.48
N ILE A 111 -3.49 13.36 3.77
CA ILE A 111 -4.90 13.17 3.38
C ILE A 111 -5.02 11.95 2.46
N GLU A 112 -4.20 11.84 1.42
CA GLU A 112 -4.22 10.70 0.49
C GLU A 112 -4.00 9.37 1.23
N ALA A 113 -3.02 9.31 2.13
CA ALA A 113 -2.77 8.13 2.94
C ALA A 113 -3.94 7.80 3.88
N GLY A 114 -4.53 8.81 4.50
CA GLY A 114 -5.70 8.66 5.38
C GLY A 114 -6.95 8.17 4.64
N GLU A 115 -7.21 8.69 3.45
CA GLU A 115 -8.32 8.24 2.58
C GLU A 115 -8.13 6.78 2.16
N ALA A 116 -6.92 6.41 1.75
CA ALA A 116 -6.59 5.03 1.40
C ALA A 116 -6.78 4.08 2.60
N LEU A 117 -6.40 4.51 3.81
CA LEU A 117 -6.55 3.73 5.03
C LEU A 117 -8.02 3.53 5.41
N VAL A 118 -8.83 4.59 5.38
CA VAL A 118 -10.27 4.49 5.65
C VAL A 118 -10.94 3.58 4.62
N LYS A 119 -10.65 3.76 3.34
CA LYS A 119 -11.19 2.93 2.27
C LYS A 119 -10.80 1.45 2.38
N ALA A 120 -9.65 1.14 2.96
CA ALA A 120 -9.20 -0.24 3.16
C ALA A 120 -9.95 -0.96 4.30
N LEU A 121 -10.54 -0.20 5.23
CA LEU A 121 -11.20 -0.69 6.44
C LEU A 121 -12.74 -0.66 6.36
N GLU A 122 -13.31 -0.05 5.31
CA GLU A 122 -14.75 -0.09 4.98
C GLU A 122 -15.10 -1.29 4.10
#